data_AF-A0A6N0I106-F1
#
_entry.id   AF-A0A6N0I106-F1
#
_cell.length_a   1.000
_cell.length_b   1.000
_cell.length_c   1.000
_cell.angle_alpha   90.00
_cell.angle_beta   90.00
_cell.angle_gamma   90.00
#
_symmetry.space_group_name_H-M   'P 1'
#
loop_
_entity.id
_entity.type
_entity.pdbx_description
1 polymer ?
#
loop_
_entity_poly.entity_id
_entity_poly.type
_entity_poly.pdbx_seq_one_letter_code
_entity_poly.pdbx_strand_id
1 'polypeptide(L)'
;MSIYSVNKLIAEARRIAADYRRATGKTLSGVSSEIALHDACHHLDLELEKEPVSGFDAVGHGKRDGQRVQIKARAIFDEKKGGQRIGQLKLDKEWDLLVLVLLNEDFESFEIYEADRQSIEEALNENSSSSARSKRGAMSVARFRNIGHLVWTPEEGEVEDDEVWENRGG
;
A
#
# COMPACT_ATOMS: atom_id res chain seq x y z
N MET A 1 25.11 12.25 11.00
CA MET A 1 24.27 13.14 10.17
C MET A 1 24.32 12.60 8.74
N SER A 2 23.20 12.09 8.22
CA SER A 2 23.12 11.67 6.82
C SER A 2 23.29 12.90 5.93
N ILE A 3 24.15 12.81 4.92
CA ILE A 3 24.50 13.89 3.97
C ILE A 3 23.31 14.27 3.05
N TYR A 4 22.21 13.49 3.09
CA TYR A 4 20.96 13.80 2.39
C TYR A 4 19.75 13.66 3.32
N SER A 5 18.80 14.59 3.19
CA SER A 5 17.45 14.44 3.73
C SER A 5 16.76 13.31 2.96
N VAL A 6 16.25 12.29 3.66
CA VAL A 6 15.58 11.11 3.07
C VAL A 6 14.49 11.54 2.08
N ASN A 7 13.70 12.56 2.42
CA ASN A 7 12.65 13.10 1.56
C ASN A 7 13.18 13.55 0.19
N LYS A 8 14.38 14.15 0.14
CA LYS A 8 15.01 14.56 -1.13
C LYS A 8 15.42 13.35 -1.97
N LEU A 9 15.92 12.29 -1.33
CA LEU A 9 16.28 11.05 -2.04
C LEU A 9 15.04 10.37 -2.62
N ILE A 10 13.94 10.35 -1.86
CA ILE A 10 12.68 9.79 -2.34
C ILE A 10 12.09 10.60 -3.50
N ALA A 11 12.12 11.94 -3.43
CA ALA A 11 11.67 12.80 -4.52
C ALA A 11 12.50 12.59 -5.80
N GLU A 12 13.83 12.46 -5.68
CA GLU A 12 14.69 12.14 -6.82
C GLU A 12 14.44 10.72 -7.37
N ALA A 13 14.21 9.74 -6.49
CA ALA A 13 13.88 8.38 -6.89
C ALA A 13 12.56 8.32 -7.69
N ARG A 14 11.52 9.07 -7.29
CA ARG A 14 10.27 9.21 -8.07
C ARG A 14 10.55 9.73 -9.47
N ARG A 15 11.24 10.88 -9.56
CA ARG A 15 11.56 11.51 -10.84
C ARG A 15 12.30 10.55 -11.76
N ILE A 16 13.36 9.91 -11.27
CA ILE A 16 14.16 8.96 -12.05
C ILE A 16 13.32 7.75 -12.47
N ALA A 17 12.45 7.22 -11.59
CA ALA A 17 11.59 6.09 -11.92
C ALA A 17 10.56 6.43 -13.00
N ALA A 18 9.94 7.60 -12.92
CA ALA A 18 9.02 8.11 -13.92
C ALA A 18 9.72 8.32 -15.27
N ASP A 19 10.87 9.02 -15.27
CA ASP A 19 11.66 9.27 -16.48
C ASP A 19 12.15 7.97 -17.14
N TYR A 20 12.66 7.03 -16.33
CA TYR A 20 13.10 5.72 -16.81
C TYR A 20 11.95 4.96 -17.46
N ARG A 21 10.75 4.98 -16.86
CA ARG A 21 9.57 4.35 -17.45
C ARG A 21 9.15 5.01 -18.74
N ARG A 22 9.08 6.34 -18.80
CA ARG A 22 8.72 7.07 -20.04
C ARG A 22 9.72 6.79 -21.16
N ALA A 23 11.01 6.70 -20.83
CA ALA A 23 12.08 6.46 -21.79
C ALA A 23 12.16 4.99 -22.27
N THR A 24 11.87 4.02 -21.40
CA THR A 24 12.15 2.59 -21.68
C THR A 24 10.91 1.69 -21.74
N GLY A 25 9.77 2.16 -21.26
CA GLY A 25 8.56 1.37 -21.05
C GLY A 25 8.64 0.38 -19.87
N LYS A 26 9.75 0.34 -19.13
CA LYS A 26 9.99 -0.57 -17.99
C LYS A 26 9.96 0.17 -16.66
N THR A 27 9.63 -0.51 -15.57
CA THR A 27 9.72 0.06 -14.22
C THR A 27 11.07 -0.27 -13.57
N LEU A 28 11.56 0.62 -12.71
CA LEU A 28 12.69 0.31 -11.81
C LEU A 28 12.19 -0.59 -10.69
N SER A 29 12.77 -1.80 -10.59
CA SER A 29 12.37 -2.78 -9.59
C SER A 29 12.66 -2.26 -8.18
N GLY A 30 11.73 -2.47 -7.25
CA GLY A 30 11.85 -2.08 -5.84
C GLY A 30 11.53 -0.63 -5.53
N VAL A 31 11.68 0.30 -6.48
CA VAL A 31 11.50 1.74 -6.21
C VAL A 31 10.09 2.10 -5.74
N SER A 32 9.04 1.48 -6.32
CA SER A 32 7.67 1.67 -5.84
C SER A 32 7.47 1.29 -4.37
N SER A 33 8.16 0.24 -3.90
CA SER A 33 8.04 -0.22 -2.52
C SER A 33 8.69 0.76 -1.56
N GLU A 34 9.89 1.26 -1.87
CA GLU A 34 10.59 2.26 -1.05
C GLU A 34 9.80 3.57 -0.95
N ILE A 35 9.24 4.02 -2.08
CA ILE A 35 8.35 5.19 -2.17
C ILE A 35 7.11 5.00 -1.29
N ALA A 36 6.44 3.85 -1.40
CA ALA A 36 5.26 3.56 -0.61
C ALA A 36 5.54 3.46 0.90
N LEU A 37 6.67 2.85 1.29
CA LEU A 37 7.09 2.78 2.69
C LEU A 37 7.27 4.18 3.26
N HIS A 38 8.01 5.03 2.56
CA HIS A 38 8.22 6.41 2.96
C HIS A 38 6.90 7.17 3.11
N ASP A 39 6.02 7.10 2.09
CA ASP A 39 4.78 7.87 2.08
C ASP A 39 3.79 7.39 3.13
N ALA A 40 3.60 6.07 3.29
CA ALA A 40 2.73 5.55 4.32
C ALA A 40 3.22 5.96 5.71
N CYS A 41 4.54 5.86 5.98
CA CYS A 41 5.08 6.29 7.27
C CYS A 41 4.92 7.78 7.50
N HIS A 42 5.12 8.59 6.45
CA HIS A 42 5.00 10.04 6.54
C HIS A 42 3.56 10.52 6.71
N HIS A 43 2.61 9.91 5.99
CA HIS A 43 1.23 10.37 5.93
C HIS A 43 0.33 9.77 7.00
N LEU A 44 0.64 8.57 7.51
CA LEU A 44 -0.19 7.86 8.50
C LEU A 44 0.45 7.78 9.89
N ASP A 45 1.52 8.55 10.13
CA ASP A 45 2.30 8.57 11.37
C ASP A 45 2.75 7.16 11.81
N LEU A 46 3.50 6.48 10.93
CA LEU A 46 4.04 5.13 11.20
C LEU A 46 5.56 5.21 11.42
N GLU A 47 6.06 4.40 12.35
CA GLU A 47 7.50 4.19 12.53
C GLU A 47 7.98 2.98 11.74
N LEU A 48 8.94 3.20 10.83
CA LEU A 48 9.52 2.14 10.02
C LEU A 48 10.26 1.11 10.88
N GLU A 49 9.92 -0.17 10.69
CA GLU A 49 10.64 -1.28 11.29
C GLU A 49 11.97 -1.50 10.56
N LYS A 50 13.07 -1.48 11.32
CA LYS A 50 14.43 -1.57 10.77
C LYS A 50 14.93 -3.01 10.71
N GLU A 51 14.26 -3.94 11.40
CA GLU A 51 14.63 -5.34 11.42
C GLU A 51 13.88 -6.16 10.35
N PRO A 52 14.56 -6.73 9.34
CA PRO A 52 13.90 -7.48 8.25
C PRO A 52 13.15 -8.75 8.67
N VAL A 53 13.33 -9.21 9.92
CA VAL A 53 12.84 -10.51 10.41
C VAL A 53 11.41 -10.43 10.95
N SER A 54 10.93 -9.23 11.25
CA SER A 54 9.67 -8.96 11.97
C SER A 54 8.41 -9.39 11.20
N GLY A 55 8.46 -9.41 9.87
CA GLY A 55 7.33 -9.80 9.01
C GLY A 55 6.32 -8.70 8.71
N PHE A 56 6.46 -7.54 9.35
CA PHE A 56 5.76 -6.28 9.08
C PHE A 56 6.78 -5.19 8.69
N ASP A 57 6.30 -4.05 8.20
CA ASP A 57 7.15 -2.99 7.65
C ASP A 57 7.21 -1.75 8.55
N ALA A 58 6.18 -1.50 9.37
CA ALA A 58 6.12 -0.37 10.29
C ALA A 58 5.26 -0.66 11.53
N VAL A 59 5.38 0.16 12.57
CA VAL A 59 4.49 0.18 13.75
C VAL A 59 3.69 1.48 13.73
N GLY A 60 2.39 1.40 13.99
CA GLY A 60 1.51 2.57 14.01
C GLY A 60 1.58 3.35 15.33
N HIS A 61 1.25 4.64 15.23
CA HIS A 61 1.01 5.53 16.36
C HIS A 61 -0.42 6.10 16.32
N GLY A 62 -0.80 6.86 17.36
CA GLY A 62 -2.08 7.57 17.40
C GLY A 62 -3.27 6.60 17.32
N LYS A 63 -4.10 6.73 16.27
CA LYS A 63 -5.24 5.81 16.07
C LYS A 63 -4.83 4.37 15.72
N ARG A 64 -3.57 4.16 15.33
CA ARG A 64 -2.96 2.86 15.01
C ARG A 64 -1.93 2.42 16.05
N ASP A 65 -1.98 2.99 17.25
CA ASP A 65 -0.94 2.79 18.28
C ASP A 65 -0.66 1.31 18.54
N GLY A 66 0.61 0.93 18.37
CA GLY A 66 1.10 -0.43 18.59
C GLY A 66 0.71 -1.46 17.52
N GLN A 67 -0.04 -1.09 16.48
CA GLN A 67 -0.37 -2.02 15.40
C GLN A 67 0.84 -2.29 14.51
N ARG A 68 1.09 -3.57 14.21
CA ARG A 68 2.13 -3.98 13.25
C ARG A 68 1.57 -3.88 11.84
N VAL A 69 2.14 -2.99 11.03
CA VAL A 69 1.64 -2.62 9.72
C VAL A 69 2.49 -3.24 8.61
N GLN A 70 1.86 -3.94 7.67
CA GLN A 70 2.48 -4.35 6.42
C GLN A 70 2.09 -3.37 5.31
N ILE A 71 3.07 -2.83 4.59
CA ILE A 71 2.87 -1.81 3.56
C ILE A 71 3.12 -2.43 2.19
N LYS A 72 2.16 -2.26 1.29
CA LYS A 72 2.24 -2.73 -0.10
C LYS A 72 2.09 -1.56 -1.06
N ALA A 73 2.88 -1.58 -2.11
CA ALA A 73 2.80 -0.60 -3.20
C ALA A 73 2.07 -1.18 -4.42
N ARG A 74 1.28 -0.36 -5.11
CA ARG A 74 0.89 -0.63 -6.49
C ARG A 74 0.92 0.64 -7.34
N ALA A 75 1.82 0.66 -8.32
CA ALA A 75 1.78 1.66 -9.37
C ALA A 75 0.72 1.29 -10.44
N ILE A 76 -0.20 2.23 -10.70
CA ILE A 76 -1.27 2.13 -11.69
C ILE A 76 -0.96 3.14 -12.79
N PHE A 77 -0.57 2.62 -13.95
CA PHE A 77 -0.14 3.43 -15.09
C PHE A 77 -1.20 3.61 -16.17
N ASP A 78 -2.26 2.81 -16.11
CA ASP A 78 -3.35 2.78 -17.06
C ASP A 78 -4.57 2.20 -16.33
N GLU A 79 -5.47 3.08 -15.90
CA GLU A 79 -6.68 2.69 -15.17
C GLU A 79 -7.60 1.80 -16.01
N LYS A 80 -7.50 1.86 -17.35
CA LYS A 80 -8.28 1.01 -18.25
C LYS A 80 -7.79 -0.44 -18.21
N LYS A 81 -6.56 -0.68 -17.74
CA LYS A 81 -6.04 -2.04 -17.51
C LYS A 81 -6.48 -2.53 -16.13
N GLY A 82 -7.65 -3.16 -16.10
CA GLY A 82 -8.12 -3.93 -14.96
C GLY A 82 -7.20 -5.10 -14.59
N GLY A 83 -7.47 -5.74 -13.44
CA GLY A 83 -6.74 -6.92 -12.99
C GLY A 83 -5.44 -6.64 -12.23
N GLN A 84 -5.22 -5.41 -11.77
CA GLN A 84 -4.13 -5.06 -10.87
C GLN A 84 -4.22 -5.91 -9.59
N ARG A 85 -3.09 -6.45 -9.14
CA ARG A 85 -3.01 -7.31 -7.96
C ARG A 85 -2.05 -6.74 -6.94
N ILE A 86 -2.39 -6.96 -5.68
CA ILE A 86 -1.50 -6.72 -4.57
C ILE A 86 -0.45 -7.82 -4.57
N GLY A 87 0.77 -7.47 -4.14
CA GLY A 87 1.83 -8.45 -3.92
C GLY A 87 1.41 -9.52 -2.91
N GLN A 88 2.15 -10.63 -2.87
CA GLN A 88 1.85 -11.72 -1.94
C GLN A 88 1.81 -11.21 -0.49
N LEU A 89 0.76 -11.60 0.23
CA LEU A 89 0.56 -11.31 1.64
C LEU A 89 1.34 -12.32 2.49
N LYS A 90 2.04 -11.85 3.51
CA LYS A 90 2.81 -12.72 4.43
C LYS A 90 1.88 -13.23 5.54
N LEU A 91 0.92 -14.08 5.21
CA LEU A 91 -0.06 -14.60 6.18
C LEU A 91 0.58 -15.49 7.26
N ASP A 92 1.78 -16.02 6.99
CA ASP A 92 2.59 -16.78 7.94
C ASP A 92 3.30 -15.92 8.99
N LYS A 93 3.24 -14.59 8.85
CA LYS A 93 3.84 -13.62 9.77
C LYS A 93 2.77 -12.92 10.59
N GLU A 94 3.18 -12.42 11.74
CA GLU A 94 2.31 -11.65 12.61
C GLU A 94 2.34 -10.16 12.23
N TRP A 95 1.19 -9.66 11.81
CA TRP A 95 0.91 -8.27 11.49
C TRP A 95 -0.58 -8.06 11.69
N ASP A 96 -0.98 -6.82 11.98
CA ASP A 96 -2.33 -6.48 12.42
C ASP A 96 -3.09 -5.68 11.35
N LEU A 97 -2.37 -4.84 10.59
CA LEU A 97 -2.93 -3.96 9.56
C LEU A 97 -2.18 -4.11 8.23
N LEU A 98 -2.92 -4.13 7.12
CA LEU A 98 -2.33 -4.00 5.78
C LEU A 98 -2.62 -2.59 5.23
N VAL A 99 -1.58 -1.88 4.84
CA VAL A 99 -1.68 -0.59 4.13
C VAL A 99 -1.32 -0.80 2.66
N LEU A 100 -2.19 -0.35 1.76
CA LEU A 100 -1.96 -0.35 0.32
C LEU A 100 -1.81 1.10 -0.17
N VAL A 101 -0.63 1.41 -0.68
CA VAL A 101 -0.32 2.70 -1.31
C VAL A 101 -0.45 2.56 -2.82
N LEU A 102 -1.34 3.37 -3.41
CA LEU A 102 -1.53 3.43 -4.85
C LEU A 102 -0.77 4.61 -5.43
N LEU A 103 0.08 4.31 -6.41
CA LEU A 103 0.95 5.27 -7.07
C LEU A 103 0.49 5.51 -8.50
N ASN A 104 0.53 6.75 -8.97
CA ASN A 104 0.22 7.10 -10.35
C ASN A 104 1.45 6.88 -11.26
N GLU A 105 1.39 7.37 -12.51
CA GLU A 105 2.47 7.19 -13.47
C GLU A 105 3.75 7.97 -13.18
N ASP A 106 3.64 9.01 -12.37
CA ASP A 106 4.75 9.80 -11.86
C ASP A 106 5.30 9.23 -10.54
N PHE A 107 4.79 8.06 -10.14
CA PHE A 107 5.06 7.42 -8.86
C PHE A 107 4.65 8.27 -7.65
N GLU A 108 3.67 9.15 -7.84
CA GLU A 108 3.05 9.90 -6.75
C GLU A 108 1.92 9.11 -6.11
N SER A 109 1.86 9.13 -4.77
CA SER A 109 0.77 8.53 -4.02
C SER A 109 -0.50 9.33 -4.27
N PHE A 110 -1.59 8.66 -4.66
CA PHE A 110 -2.87 9.30 -4.91
C PHE A 110 -4.00 8.75 -4.04
N GLU A 111 -3.86 7.54 -3.51
CA GLU A 111 -4.77 6.96 -2.53
C GLU A 111 -3.98 6.02 -1.62
N ILE A 112 -4.27 6.05 -0.31
CA ILE A 112 -3.79 5.04 0.64
C ILE A 112 -5.01 4.41 1.30
N TYR A 113 -5.07 3.09 1.22
CA TYR A 113 -6.10 2.29 1.87
C TYR A 113 -5.50 1.46 2.99
N GLU A 114 -6.30 1.16 4.00
CA GLU A 114 -5.95 0.19 5.02
C GLU A 114 -7.07 -0.82 5.29
N ALA A 115 -6.69 -2.00 5.76
CA ALA A 115 -7.62 -3.03 6.18
C ALA A 115 -6.98 -3.86 7.29
N ASP A 116 -7.78 -4.20 8.29
CA ASP A 116 -7.34 -5.10 9.35
C ASP A 116 -7.12 -6.52 8.81
N ARG A 117 -6.30 -7.30 9.51
CA ARG A 117 -5.98 -8.67 9.13
C ARG A 117 -7.21 -9.57 8.98
N GLN A 118 -8.20 -9.44 9.87
CA GLN A 118 -9.39 -10.29 9.86
C GLN A 118 -10.19 -10.06 8.58
N SER A 119 -10.44 -8.80 8.20
CA SER A 119 -11.11 -8.42 6.95
C SER A 119 -10.39 -8.98 5.72
N ILE A 120 -9.05 -9.00 5.73
CA ILE A 120 -8.24 -9.64 4.67
C ILE A 120 -8.42 -11.15 4.63
N GLU A 121 -8.34 -11.83 5.77
CA GLU A 121 -8.48 -13.28 5.86
C GLU A 121 -9.89 -13.74 5.46
N GLU A 122 -10.93 -13.04 5.91
CA GLU A 122 -12.33 -13.29 5.53
C GLU A 122 -12.51 -13.17 4.01
N ALA A 123 -12.04 -12.07 3.43
CA ALA A 123 -12.06 -11.90 1.99
C ALA A 123 -11.32 -13.07 1.30
N LEU A 124 -10.10 -13.40 1.70
CA LEU A 124 -9.38 -14.52 1.07
C LEU A 124 -10.15 -15.85 1.15
N ASN A 125 -10.83 -16.11 2.27
CA ASN A 125 -11.61 -17.32 2.52
C ASN A 125 -12.90 -17.42 1.69
N GLU A 126 -13.63 -16.33 1.49
CA GLU A 126 -14.83 -16.30 0.64
C GLU A 126 -14.57 -16.81 -0.79
N ASN A 127 -13.33 -16.64 -1.28
CA ASN A 127 -12.92 -17.06 -2.62
C ASN A 127 -12.17 -18.42 -2.65
N SER A 128 -12.06 -19.11 -1.51
CA SER A 128 -11.46 -20.45 -1.42
C SER A 128 -12.25 -21.55 -2.14
N SER A 129 -13.49 -21.26 -2.55
CA SER A 129 -14.37 -22.13 -3.34
C SER A 129 -14.02 -22.18 -4.84
N SER A 130 -13.11 -21.33 -5.35
CA SER A 130 -12.64 -21.43 -6.75
C SER A 130 -11.13 -21.25 -6.91
N SER A 131 -10.46 -22.37 -7.26
CA SER A 131 -9.06 -22.50 -7.71
C SER A 131 -7.94 -22.49 -6.64
N ALA A 132 -6.88 -23.26 -6.92
CA ALA A 132 -5.61 -23.26 -6.19
C ALA A 132 -4.89 -21.89 -6.15
N ARG A 133 -5.46 -20.87 -6.83
CA ARG A 133 -4.95 -19.50 -6.99
C ARG A 133 -5.34 -18.60 -5.83
N SER A 134 -6.49 -18.82 -5.17
CA SER A 134 -6.88 -18.10 -3.94
C SER A 134 -6.02 -18.52 -2.73
N LYS A 135 -5.63 -19.80 -2.69
CA LYS A 135 -4.78 -20.40 -1.65
C LYS A 135 -3.38 -19.79 -1.48
N ARG A 136 -2.93 -18.92 -2.39
CA ARG A 136 -1.61 -18.24 -2.32
C ARG A 136 -1.70 -16.79 -1.81
N GLY A 137 -2.84 -16.37 -1.27
CA GLY A 137 -3.00 -15.03 -0.69
C GLY A 137 -2.96 -13.90 -1.72
N ALA A 138 -3.35 -14.17 -2.97
CA ALA A 138 -3.32 -13.19 -4.04
C ALA A 138 -4.66 -12.43 -4.13
N MET A 139 -4.67 -11.14 -3.84
CA MET A 139 -5.85 -10.27 -3.88
C MET A 139 -5.75 -9.22 -5.02
N SER A 140 -6.87 -8.82 -5.62
CA SER A 140 -6.91 -7.70 -6.57
C SER A 140 -6.99 -6.36 -5.83
N VAL A 141 -6.51 -5.29 -6.45
CA VAL A 141 -6.65 -3.93 -5.88
C VAL A 141 -8.12 -3.56 -5.69
N ALA A 142 -8.97 -3.83 -6.69
CA ALA A 142 -10.41 -3.55 -6.59
C ALA A 142 -11.06 -4.25 -5.38
N ARG A 143 -10.67 -5.50 -5.11
CA ARG A 143 -11.18 -6.21 -3.95
C ARG A 143 -10.71 -5.59 -2.63
N PHE A 144 -9.44 -5.20 -2.57
CA PHE A 144 -8.90 -4.54 -1.39
C PHE A 144 -9.60 -3.20 -1.13
N ARG A 145 -9.84 -2.39 -2.17
CA ARG A 145 -10.64 -1.16 -2.05
C ARG A 145 -12.05 -1.41 -1.53
N ASN A 146 -12.65 -2.57 -1.81
CA ASN A 146 -14.00 -2.89 -1.35
C ASN A 146 -14.05 -3.27 0.14
N ILE A 147 -12.98 -3.85 0.68
CA ILE A 147 -12.92 -4.33 2.08
C ILE A 147 -12.11 -3.41 2.99
N GLY A 148 -11.33 -2.49 2.43
CA GLY A 148 -10.50 -1.55 3.15
C GLY A 148 -11.10 -0.16 3.18
N HIS A 149 -10.54 0.67 4.06
CA HIS A 149 -10.91 2.06 4.27
C HIS A 149 -9.92 2.96 3.54
N LEU A 150 -10.43 3.97 2.83
CA LEU A 150 -9.58 5.04 2.28
C LEU A 150 -9.16 5.94 3.45
N VAL A 151 -7.86 6.02 3.69
CA VAL A 151 -7.32 6.75 4.86
C VAL A 151 -6.44 7.91 4.48
N TRP A 152 -6.09 8.08 3.21
CA TRP A 152 -5.38 9.26 2.75
C TRP A 152 -5.59 9.54 1.26
N THR A 153 -5.68 10.82 0.92
CA THR A 153 -5.62 11.36 -0.45
C THR A 153 -4.74 12.63 -0.49
N PRO A 154 -4.19 13.01 -1.65
CA PRO A 154 -3.49 14.28 -1.81
C PRO A 154 -4.35 15.50 -1.45
N GLU A 155 -5.66 15.42 -1.70
CA GLU A 155 -6.61 16.52 -1.51
C GLU A 155 -7.01 16.70 -0.04
N GLU A 156 -7.23 15.59 0.68
CA GLU A 156 -7.79 15.62 2.04
C GLU A 156 -6.71 15.41 3.13
N GLY A 157 -5.53 14.90 2.75
CA GLY A 157 -4.55 14.43 3.73
C GLY A 157 -5.03 13.13 4.36
N GLU A 158 -4.71 12.92 5.65
CA GLU A 158 -5.23 11.74 6.36
C GLU A 158 -6.72 11.93 6.62
N VAL A 159 -7.54 11.00 6.11
CA VAL A 159 -8.99 11.02 6.26
C VAL A 159 -9.35 10.62 7.69
N GLU A 160 -10.08 11.48 8.39
CA GLU A 160 -10.65 11.20 9.72
C GLU A 160 -11.96 10.43 9.57
N ASP A 161 -12.10 9.35 10.34
CA ASP A 161 -13.18 8.34 10.28
C ASP A 161 -14.56 8.84 10.76
N ASP A 162 -14.80 10.16 10.76
CA ASP A 162 -16.06 10.74 11.24
C ASP A 162 -17.20 10.66 10.21
N GLU A 163 -16.92 10.28 8.97
CA GLU A 163 -17.93 9.99 7.98
C GLU A 163 -17.79 8.55 7.46
N VAL A 164 -18.69 7.69 7.97
CA VAL A 164 -19.00 6.38 7.40
C VAL A 164 -19.14 6.52 5.89
N TRP A 165 -18.07 6.19 5.15
CA TRP A 165 -18.07 6.21 3.70
C TRP A 165 -18.94 5.03 3.22
N GLU A 166 -20.25 5.26 3.10
CA GLU A 166 -21.14 4.34 2.43
C GLU A 166 -20.66 4.20 0.98
N ASN A 167 -20.09 3.03 0.69
CA ASN A 167 -19.59 2.64 -0.61
C ASN A 167 -20.72 2.75 -1.65
N ARG A 168 -20.83 3.90 -2.33
CA ARG A 168 -21.80 4.10 -3.42
C ARG A 168 -21.30 3.37 -4.65
N GLY A 169 -21.65 2.09 -4.73
CA GLY A 169 -21.70 1.37 -6.00
C GLY A 169 -22.71 2.03 -6.93
N GLY A 170 -22.21 2.55 -8.04
CA GLY A 170 -22.96 2.98 -9.22
C GLY A 170 -22.33 2.38 -10.47
#